data_AF-A0A7W7QRF0-F1
#
_entry.id   AF-A0A7W7QRF0-F1
#
_cell.length_a   1.000
_cell.length_b   1.000
_cell.length_c   1.000
_cell.angle_alpha   90.00
_cell.angle_beta   90.00
_cell.angle_gamma   90.00
#
_symmetry.space_group_name_H-M   'P 1'
#
loop_
_entity.id
_entity.type
_entity.pdbx_description
1 polymer ?
#
loop_
_entity_poly.entity_id
_entity_poly.type
_entity_poly.pdbx_seq_one_letter_code
_entity_poly.pdbx_strand_id
1 'polypeptide(L)'
;MSVVLRPAAACGLLALALALTACGSATTGAGAPEGPAPAVPAAAPPGGYAAQEALESARVVGEYRTYAERQIYDAIAKTAKFVDAIKKGDVKRAKALYGPSRLGWESVEPVVEAFPEIDVRVDSREADLGQGEEWTGWHRLEKALWRAPETLAREAAYGDALLVDLSRLRAMLPKAEITVASMATGAKELLDEVAVGKVTGEEEAFSHTDLWDFKGNVDGAHEVYRLLRPMVVRRDARLTATLDTEFADMRALLARHARGEGFVAYTDLSKEQVKELSDGLNALAEPLARLAAVISG
;
A
#
# COMPACT_ATOMS: atom_id res chain seq x y z
N MET A 1 -40.67 -5.11 26.44
CA MET A 1 -41.65 -4.10 25.96
C MET A 1 -41.06 -3.53 24.69
N SER A 2 -41.57 -3.70 23.47
CA SER A 2 -42.84 -4.24 22.98
C SER A 2 -42.60 -4.86 21.59
N VAL A 3 -43.34 -5.93 21.31
CA VAL A 3 -43.49 -6.59 20.00
C VAL A 3 -44.66 -5.92 19.27
N VAL A 4 -44.52 -5.56 17.98
CA VAL A 4 -45.64 -5.44 17.00
C VAL A 4 -45.04 -5.59 15.59
N LEU A 5 -45.16 -6.76 14.93
CA LEU A 5 -46.13 -7.17 13.89
C LEU A 5 -46.15 -6.39 12.55
N ARG A 6 -45.96 -7.14 11.45
CA ARG A 6 -46.26 -6.82 10.04
C ARG A 6 -47.76 -6.98 9.72
N PRO A 7 -48.25 -6.36 8.62
CA PRO A 7 -48.83 -7.11 7.47
C PRO A 7 -48.36 -6.54 6.11
N ALA A 8 -48.04 -7.30 5.05
CA ALA A 8 -48.83 -8.15 4.13
C ALA A 8 -49.47 -7.41 2.92
N ALA A 9 -48.93 -7.74 1.73
CA ALA A 9 -49.53 -7.90 0.38
C ALA A 9 -50.35 -6.79 -0.33
N ALA A 10 -49.98 -6.53 -1.59
CA ALA A 10 -50.95 -6.32 -2.68
C ALA A 10 -50.33 -6.65 -4.06
N CYS A 11 -50.99 -7.57 -4.76
CA CYS A 11 -50.90 -7.88 -6.20
C CYS A 11 -51.27 -6.67 -7.08
N GLY A 12 -50.80 -6.66 -8.34
CA GLY A 12 -51.33 -5.71 -9.33
C GLY A 12 -50.73 -5.79 -10.75
N LEU A 13 -51.19 -6.78 -11.52
CA LEU A 13 -51.50 -6.74 -12.96
C LEU A 13 -50.48 -6.27 -14.02
N LEU A 14 -50.06 -7.27 -14.80
CA LEU A 14 -49.88 -7.35 -16.26
C LEU A 14 -50.70 -6.33 -17.10
N ALA A 15 -50.03 -5.64 -18.04
CA ALA A 15 -50.67 -5.07 -19.22
C ALA A 15 -49.80 -5.34 -20.47
N LEU A 16 -50.35 -6.21 -21.31
CA LEU A 16 -49.92 -6.58 -22.66
C LEU A 16 -50.46 -5.52 -23.63
N ALA A 17 -49.63 -4.95 -24.51
CA ALA A 17 -50.10 -4.18 -25.66
C ALA A 17 -49.41 -4.68 -26.93
N LEU A 18 -50.25 -5.13 -27.86
CA LEU A 18 -49.95 -5.71 -29.16
C LEU A 18 -49.39 -4.69 -30.16
N ALA A 19 -48.69 -5.26 -31.14
CA ALA A 19 -48.06 -4.66 -32.29
C ALA A 19 -49.01 -3.90 -33.25
N LEU A 20 -48.42 -2.96 -33.99
CA LEU A 20 -48.89 -2.51 -35.29
C LEU A 20 -47.73 -2.60 -36.30
N THR A 21 -47.86 -3.57 -37.19
CA THR A 21 -47.12 -3.73 -38.44
C THR A 21 -47.45 -2.61 -39.42
N ALA A 22 -46.43 -2.00 -40.03
CA ALA A 22 -46.58 -1.27 -41.28
C ALA A 22 -45.56 -1.79 -42.29
N CYS A 23 -46.06 -2.35 -43.39
CA CYS A 23 -45.31 -2.66 -44.60
C CYS A 23 -44.98 -1.36 -45.34
N GLY A 24 -43.75 -1.23 -45.84
CA GLY A 24 -43.30 -0.13 -46.68
C GLY A 24 -42.30 -0.66 -47.71
N SER A 25 -42.67 -0.50 -48.97
CA SER A 25 -42.19 -1.13 -50.20
C SER A 25 -40.73 -0.86 -50.59
N ALA A 26 -40.19 -1.82 -51.34
CA ALA A 26 -38.88 -1.84 -51.97
C ALA A 26 -38.67 -0.70 -52.99
N THR A 27 -37.44 -0.18 -53.02
CA THR A 27 -36.83 0.47 -54.18
C THR A 27 -35.49 -0.20 -54.49
N THR A 28 -35.34 -0.59 -55.74
CA THR A 28 -34.16 -1.20 -56.34
C THR A 28 -33.05 -0.18 -56.55
N GLY A 29 -31.84 -0.49 -56.07
CA GLY A 29 -30.61 0.23 -56.40
C GLY A 29 -29.43 -0.73 -56.42
N ALA A 30 -28.83 -0.92 -57.58
CA ALA A 30 -27.65 -1.77 -57.80
C ALA A 30 -26.37 -1.04 -57.36
N GLY A 31 -25.44 -1.73 -56.67
CA GLY A 31 -24.09 -1.22 -56.42
C GLY A 31 -23.20 -2.11 -55.52
N ALA A 32 -22.18 -2.71 -56.13
CA ALA A 32 -20.92 -3.28 -55.59
C ALA A 32 -20.94 -4.59 -54.76
N PRO A 33 -19.95 -5.50 -54.94
CA PRO A 33 -19.79 -6.70 -54.12
C PRO A 33 -19.08 -6.36 -52.80
N GLU A 34 -19.74 -6.59 -51.67
CA GLU A 34 -19.10 -6.59 -50.35
C GLU A 34 -18.25 -7.86 -50.19
N GLY A 35 -16.96 -7.66 -49.87
CA GLY A 35 -16.09 -8.75 -49.40
C GLY A 35 -16.59 -9.32 -48.07
N PRO A 36 -16.15 -10.52 -47.66
CA PRO A 36 -16.65 -11.15 -46.44
C PRO A 36 -16.34 -10.27 -45.23
N ALA A 37 -17.38 -9.93 -44.47
CA ALA A 37 -17.26 -9.21 -43.22
C ALA A 37 -16.28 -9.94 -42.27
N PRO A 38 -15.42 -9.22 -41.53
CA PRO A 38 -14.56 -9.85 -40.54
C PRO A 38 -15.42 -10.54 -39.48
N ALA A 39 -15.10 -11.80 -39.19
CA ALA A 39 -15.79 -12.57 -38.16
C ALA A 39 -15.68 -11.83 -36.82
N VAL A 40 -16.83 -11.42 -36.28
CA VAL A 40 -16.93 -10.90 -34.92
C VAL A 40 -16.54 -12.05 -33.98
N PRO A 41 -15.54 -11.91 -33.10
CA PRO A 41 -15.22 -12.97 -32.16
C PRO A 41 -16.46 -13.23 -31.29
N ALA A 42 -16.85 -14.50 -31.19
CA ALA A 42 -17.98 -14.91 -30.39
C ALA A 42 -17.80 -14.41 -28.95
N ALA A 43 -18.82 -13.75 -28.40
CA ALA A 43 -18.84 -13.33 -27.01
C ALA A 43 -18.60 -14.55 -26.11
N ALA A 44 -17.64 -14.45 -25.20
CA ALA A 44 -17.35 -15.53 -24.26
C ALA A 44 -18.62 -15.81 -23.41
N PRO A 45 -18.87 -17.07 -23.02
CA PRO A 45 -20.05 -17.42 -22.24
C PRO A 45 -20.08 -16.61 -20.92
N PRO A 46 -21.28 -16.30 -20.40
CA PRO A 46 -21.46 -15.39 -19.26
C PRO A 46 -20.75 -15.80 -17.95
N GLY A 47 -20.24 -17.03 -17.83
CA GLY A 47 -19.39 -17.46 -16.71
C GLY A 47 -17.88 -17.38 -16.94
N GLY A 48 -17.43 -17.18 -18.18
CA GLY A 48 -16.00 -17.14 -18.53
C GLY A 48 -15.31 -15.86 -18.04
N TYR A 49 -16.01 -14.73 -18.11
CA TYR A 49 -15.48 -13.43 -17.65
C TYR A 49 -15.27 -13.39 -16.13
N ALA A 50 -16.25 -13.82 -15.35
CA ALA A 50 -16.13 -13.86 -13.88
C ALA A 50 -15.04 -14.84 -13.41
N ALA A 51 -14.92 -16.00 -14.06
CA ALA A 51 -13.86 -16.96 -13.77
C ALA A 51 -12.47 -16.40 -14.13
N GLN A 52 -12.35 -15.70 -15.25
CA GLN A 52 -11.10 -15.07 -15.68
C GLN A 52 -10.67 -13.93 -14.74
N GLU A 53 -11.62 -13.10 -14.30
CA GLU A 53 -11.35 -12.05 -13.32
C GLU A 53 -10.91 -12.63 -11.97
N ALA A 54 -11.58 -13.67 -11.48
CA ALA A 54 -11.17 -14.37 -10.26
C ALA A 54 -9.75 -14.96 -10.35
N LEU A 55 -9.39 -15.54 -11.51
CA LEU A 55 -8.03 -16.03 -11.76
C LEU A 55 -7.00 -14.89 -11.78
N GLU A 56 -7.33 -13.75 -12.38
CA GLU A 56 -6.46 -12.57 -12.39
C GLU A 56 -6.27 -12.00 -10.98
N SER A 57 -7.35 -11.88 -10.19
CA SER A 57 -7.29 -11.46 -8.78
C SER A 57 -6.43 -12.40 -7.95
N ALA A 58 -6.60 -13.72 -8.10
CA ALA A 58 -5.79 -14.71 -7.39
C ALA A 58 -4.30 -14.60 -7.76
N ARG A 59 -3.99 -14.36 -9.05
CA ARG A 59 -2.61 -14.12 -9.50
C ARG A 59 -2.02 -12.86 -8.87
N VAL A 60 -2.74 -11.74 -8.94
CA VAL A 60 -2.30 -10.45 -8.36
C VAL A 60 -2.04 -10.57 -6.86
N VAL A 61 -2.95 -11.23 -6.12
CA VAL A 61 -2.77 -11.48 -4.68
C VAL A 61 -1.54 -12.35 -4.41
N GLY A 62 -1.29 -13.39 -5.22
CA GLY A 62 -0.09 -14.22 -5.10
C GLY A 62 1.21 -13.45 -5.37
N GLU A 63 1.21 -12.58 -6.37
CA GLU A 63 2.34 -11.69 -6.67
C GLU A 63 2.60 -10.71 -5.52
N TYR A 64 1.55 -10.10 -4.97
CA TYR A 64 1.68 -9.19 -3.83
C TYR A 64 2.17 -9.89 -2.57
N ARG A 65 1.70 -11.12 -2.28
CA ARG A 65 2.22 -11.93 -1.18
C ARG A 65 3.72 -12.20 -1.34
N THR A 66 4.15 -12.51 -2.55
CA THR A 66 5.58 -12.72 -2.86
C THR A 66 6.39 -11.45 -2.64
N TYR A 67 5.84 -10.30 -3.03
CA TYR A 67 6.46 -9.00 -2.75
C TYR A 67 6.58 -8.76 -1.24
N ALA A 68 5.48 -8.93 -0.48
CA ALA A 68 5.48 -8.70 0.96
C ALA A 68 6.49 -9.60 1.69
N GLU A 69 6.54 -10.88 1.34
CA GLU A 69 7.54 -11.81 1.86
C GLU A 69 8.96 -11.31 1.60
N ARG A 70 9.25 -10.89 0.35
CA ARG A 70 10.57 -10.35 0.00
C ARG A 70 10.94 -9.11 0.80
N GLN A 71 10.01 -8.19 1.04
CA GLN A 71 10.27 -6.99 1.84
C GLN A 71 10.57 -7.33 3.30
N ILE A 72 9.83 -8.27 3.89
CA ILE A 72 10.12 -8.75 5.26
C ILE A 72 11.46 -9.50 5.33
N TYR A 73 11.80 -10.32 4.33
CA TYR A 73 13.12 -10.97 4.26
C TYR A 73 14.26 -9.95 4.19
N ASP A 74 14.11 -8.92 3.37
CA ASP A 74 15.08 -7.85 3.23
C ASP A 74 15.20 -7.01 4.52
N ALA A 75 14.08 -6.66 5.15
CA ALA A 75 14.05 -5.99 6.46
C ALA A 75 14.82 -6.80 7.51
N ILE A 76 14.52 -8.09 7.68
CA ILE A 76 15.26 -8.98 8.62
C ILE A 76 16.77 -8.98 8.31
N ALA A 77 17.16 -9.10 7.04
CA ALA A 77 18.56 -9.16 6.66
C ALA A 77 19.30 -7.85 6.96
N LYS A 78 18.65 -6.69 6.77
CA LYS A 78 19.22 -5.38 7.08
C LYS A 78 19.22 -5.10 8.58
N THR A 79 18.14 -5.44 9.29
CA THR A 79 18.07 -5.37 10.75
C THR A 79 19.14 -6.24 11.40
N ALA A 80 19.45 -7.41 10.85
CA ALA A 80 20.53 -8.25 11.39
C ALA A 80 21.90 -7.55 11.34
N LYS A 81 22.18 -6.81 10.26
CA LYS A 81 23.40 -5.99 10.14
C LYS A 81 23.38 -4.80 11.10
N PHE A 82 22.22 -4.17 11.27
CA PHE A 82 22.02 -3.07 12.22
C PHE A 82 22.28 -3.54 13.67
N VAL A 83 21.67 -4.66 14.07
CA VAL A 83 21.83 -5.27 15.40
C VAL A 83 23.28 -5.72 15.65
N ASP A 84 23.96 -6.27 14.64
CA ASP A 84 25.38 -6.60 14.74
C ASP A 84 26.25 -5.36 15.01
N ALA A 85 25.93 -4.22 14.37
CA ALA A 85 26.60 -2.95 14.66
C ALA A 85 26.32 -2.44 16.08
N ILE A 86 25.08 -2.56 16.59
CA ILE A 86 24.71 -2.24 17.97
C ILE A 86 25.53 -3.09 18.96
N LYS A 87 25.59 -4.41 18.74
CA LYS A 87 26.35 -5.35 19.58
C LYS A 87 27.84 -5.00 19.68
N LYS A 88 28.41 -4.50 18.59
CA LYS A 88 29.80 -4.05 18.52
C LYS A 88 30.02 -2.65 19.07
N GLY A 89 28.97 -1.93 19.43
CA GLY A 89 29.04 -0.51 19.80
C GLY A 89 29.47 0.40 18.64
N ASP A 90 29.33 -0.05 17.39
CA ASP A 90 29.69 0.73 16.20
C ASP A 90 28.58 1.72 15.87
N VAL A 91 28.58 2.84 16.59
CA VAL A 91 27.58 3.92 16.48
C VAL A 91 27.46 4.43 15.04
N LYS A 92 28.61 4.66 14.37
CA LYS A 92 28.60 5.21 13.00
C LYS A 92 27.95 4.23 12.04
N ARG A 93 28.30 2.94 12.11
CA ARG A 93 27.71 1.92 11.25
C ARG A 93 26.24 1.70 11.56
N ALA A 94 25.86 1.65 12.85
CA ALA A 94 24.48 1.47 13.26
C ALA A 94 23.59 2.60 12.73
N LYS A 95 24.02 3.87 12.84
CA LYS A 95 23.28 5.03 12.30
C LYS A 95 23.05 4.93 10.80
N ALA A 96 24.07 4.49 10.04
CA ALA A 96 23.96 4.32 8.60
C ALA A 96 23.03 3.16 8.18
N LEU A 97 22.78 2.20 9.08
CA LEU A 97 21.95 1.02 8.81
C LEU A 97 20.51 1.15 9.30
N TYR A 98 20.23 2.09 10.19
CA TYR A 98 18.94 2.26 10.84
C TYR A 98 17.79 2.46 9.83
N GLY A 99 17.77 3.58 9.09
CA GLY A 99 16.72 3.85 8.09
C GLY A 99 16.58 2.75 7.02
N PRO A 100 17.67 2.25 6.41
CA PRO A 100 17.59 1.10 5.50
C PRO A 100 16.97 -0.16 6.10
N SER A 101 17.13 -0.40 7.40
CA SER A 101 16.59 -1.59 8.07
C SER A 101 15.07 -1.57 8.23
N ARG A 102 14.48 -0.37 8.29
CA ARG A 102 13.03 -0.15 8.39
C ARG A 102 12.32 -0.20 7.04
N LEU A 103 12.98 0.22 5.96
CA LEU A 103 12.35 0.38 4.64
C LEU A 103 11.46 -0.78 4.18
N GLY A 104 11.87 -2.03 4.41
CA GLY A 104 11.09 -3.20 4.01
C GLY A 104 9.80 -3.36 4.82
N TRP A 105 9.82 -3.03 6.11
CA TRP A 105 8.65 -3.03 6.99
C TRP A 105 7.64 -1.96 6.56
N GLU A 106 8.10 -0.71 6.42
CA GLU A 106 7.31 0.46 5.97
C GLU A 106 6.59 0.23 4.64
N SER A 107 7.20 -0.53 3.74
CA SER A 107 6.62 -0.80 2.41
C SER A 107 5.45 -1.80 2.42
N VAL A 108 5.22 -2.51 3.53
CA VAL A 108 4.19 -3.55 3.66
C VAL A 108 3.32 -3.37 4.89
N GLU A 109 3.36 -2.19 5.50
CA GLU A 109 2.68 -1.82 6.74
C GLU A 109 1.20 -2.27 6.81
N PRO A 110 0.35 -2.05 5.78
CA PRO A 110 -1.05 -2.49 5.83
C PRO A 110 -1.24 -4.01 5.88
N VAL A 111 -0.25 -4.78 5.43
CA VAL A 111 -0.29 -6.25 5.52
C VAL A 111 0.11 -6.71 6.91
N VAL A 112 0.99 -5.97 7.58
CA VAL A 112 1.54 -6.34 8.89
C VAL A 112 0.70 -5.81 10.05
N GLU A 113 -0.07 -4.73 9.84
CA GLU A 113 -1.13 -4.26 10.76
C GLU A 113 -2.19 -5.34 11.06
N ALA A 114 -2.33 -6.35 10.20
CA ALA A 114 -3.13 -7.55 10.47
C ALA A 114 -2.62 -8.34 11.70
N PHE A 115 -1.42 -8.02 12.19
CA PHE A 115 -0.76 -8.64 13.33
C PHE A 115 -0.38 -7.57 14.39
N PRO A 116 -1.36 -6.93 15.05
CA PRO A 116 -1.14 -5.75 15.88
C PRO A 116 -0.21 -5.98 17.09
N GLU A 117 -0.10 -7.22 17.57
CA GLU A 117 0.87 -7.56 18.62
C GLU A 117 2.33 -7.37 18.15
N ILE A 118 2.61 -7.69 16.87
CA ILE A 118 3.95 -7.53 16.31
C ILE A 118 4.26 -6.07 16.05
N ASP A 119 3.30 -5.34 15.49
CA ASP A 119 3.40 -3.92 15.20
C ASP A 119 3.90 -3.12 16.42
N VAL A 120 3.17 -3.23 17.54
CA VAL A 120 3.55 -2.60 18.82
C VAL A 120 4.97 -2.98 19.27
N ARG A 121 5.35 -4.25 19.08
CA ARG A 121 6.63 -4.77 19.54
C ARG A 121 7.82 -4.28 18.73
N VAL A 122 7.62 -4.03 17.44
CA VAL A 122 8.72 -3.66 16.52
C VAL A 122 8.78 -2.17 16.27
N ASP A 123 7.66 -1.44 16.34
CA ASP A 123 7.56 -0.08 15.81
C ASP A 123 6.83 0.95 16.70
N SER A 124 6.50 0.64 17.95
CA SER A 124 5.94 1.68 18.82
C SER A 124 6.92 2.82 19.11
N ARG A 125 6.45 4.06 18.90
CA ARG A 125 7.15 5.29 19.27
C ARG A 125 7.04 5.54 20.77
N GLU A 126 8.00 6.27 21.33
CA GLU A 126 7.96 6.60 22.76
C GLU A 126 6.69 7.39 23.15
N ALA A 127 6.17 8.21 22.23
CA ALA A 127 4.99 9.03 22.47
C ALA A 127 3.68 8.24 22.54
N ASP A 128 3.63 7.05 21.96
CA ASP A 128 2.42 6.21 21.92
C ASP A 128 2.30 5.27 23.13
N LEU A 129 3.37 5.14 23.92
CA LEU A 129 3.41 4.22 25.05
C LEU A 129 2.66 4.74 26.27
N GLY A 130 1.82 3.86 26.81
CA GLY A 130 1.21 4.02 28.12
C GLY A 130 2.21 3.86 29.27
N GLN A 131 1.82 4.34 30.45
CA GLN A 131 2.64 4.20 31.65
C GLN A 131 2.89 2.72 32.00
N GLY A 132 4.15 2.31 32.01
CA GLY A 132 4.57 0.96 32.40
C GLY A 132 4.50 -0.08 31.27
N GLU A 133 4.17 0.34 30.05
CA GLU A 133 4.28 -0.53 28.88
C GLU A 133 5.74 -0.85 28.57
N GLU A 134 5.98 -2.08 28.10
CA GLU A 134 7.31 -2.51 27.69
C GLU A 134 7.65 -1.85 26.35
N TRP A 135 8.79 -1.14 26.29
CA TRP A 135 9.26 -0.54 25.05
C TRP A 135 10.37 -1.36 24.41
N THR A 136 10.10 -1.86 23.20
CA THR A 136 11.02 -2.63 22.37
C THR A 136 11.10 -2.03 20.96
N GLY A 137 11.72 -2.74 20.01
CA GLY A 137 11.65 -2.38 18.59
C GLY A 137 12.68 -1.37 18.11
N TRP A 138 12.47 -0.87 16.89
CA TRP A 138 13.35 0.06 16.20
C TRP A 138 13.49 1.38 16.96
N HIS A 139 12.40 2.03 17.35
CA HIS A 139 12.47 3.34 18.03
C HIS A 139 13.14 3.30 19.41
N ARG A 140 13.04 2.17 20.13
CA ARG A 140 13.79 1.97 21.39
C ARG A 140 15.31 1.99 21.13
N LEU A 141 15.74 1.35 20.04
CA LEU A 141 17.14 1.28 19.61
C LEU A 141 17.61 2.59 18.99
N GLU A 142 16.73 3.27 18.25
CA GLU A 142 16.91 4.63 17.72
C GLU A 142 17.27 5.60 18.85
N LYS A 143 16.43 5.68 19.89
CA LYS A 143 16.69 6.55 21.04
C LYS A 143 18.05 6.28 21.66
N ALA A 144 18.37 5.01 21.92
CA ALA A 144 19.67 4.66 22.48
C ALA A 144 20.82 5.10 21.58
N LEU A 145 20.71 4.86 20.28
CA LEU A 145 21.74 5.17 19.31
C LEU A 145 21.98 6.67 19.11
N TRP A 146 20.95 7.51 19.25
CA TRP A 146 21.07 8.96 19.10
C TRP A 146 21.21 9.74 20.40
N ARG A 147 20.69 9.24 21.53
CA ARG A 147 20.70 9.95 22.83
C ARG A 147 21.70 9.41 23.84
N ALA A 148 22.06 8.13 23.78
CA ALA A 148 23.02 7.52 24.70
C ALA A 148 23.99 6.55 23.99
N PRO A 149 24.66 6.99 22.90
CA PRO A 149 25.49 6.12 22.05
C PRO A 149 26.61 5.40 22.81
N GLU A 150 27.09 5.96 23.92
CA GLU A 150 28.11 5.38 24.80
C GLU A 150 27.62 4.13 25.54
N THR A 151 26.32 3.92 25.66
CA THR A 151 25.73 2.73 26.28
C THR A 151 25.13 1.75 25.28
N LEU A 152 25.25 2.02 23.97
CA LEU A 152 24.61 1.28 22.88
C LEU A 152 24.76 -0.25 22.96
N ALA A 153 25.95 -0.76 23.29
CA ALA A 153 26.18 -2.20 23.36
C ALA A 153 25.34 -2.90 24.46
N ARG A 154 24.87 -2.15 25.48
CA ARG A 154 23.97 -2.66 26.53
C ARG A 154 22.55 -2.91 26.01
N GLU A 155 22.22 -2.35 24.84
CA GLU A 155 20.90 -2.48 24.21
C GLU A 155 20.82 -3.67 23.24
N ALA A 156 21.90 -4.47 23.14
CA ALA A 156 21.97 -5.63 22.26
C ALA A 156 20.79 -6.60 22.41
N ALA A 157 20.29 -6.77 23.65
CA ALA A 157 19.15 -7.65 23.92
C ALA A 157 17.85 -7.18 23.23
N TYR A 158 17.62 -5.87 23.11
CA TYR A 158 16.48 -5.32 22.35
C TYR A 158 16.65 -5.53 20.85
N GLY A 159 17.88 -5.47 20.34
CA GLY A 159 18.18 -5.83 18.96
C GLY A 159 17.89 -7.30 18.65
N ASP A 160 18.23 -8.20 19.58
CA ASP A 160 17.90 -9.62 19.44
C ASP A 160 16.39 -9.87 19.50
N ALA A 161 15.68 -9.19 20.41
CA ALA A 161 14.21 -9.27 20.49
C ALA A 161 13.54 -8.81 19.19
N LEU A 162 13.99 -7.69 18.61
CA LEU A 162 13.49 -7.19 17.32
C LEU A 162 13.64 -8.24 16.20
N LEU A 163 14.79 -8.92 16.11
CA LEU A 163 14.98 -9.99 15.10
C LEU A 163 14.07 -11.19 15.32
N VAL A 164 13.76 -11.53 16.57
CA VAL A 164 12.82 -12.58 16.92
C VAL A 164 11.40 -12.18 16.49
N ASP A 165 10.98 -10.96 16.80
CA ASP A 165 9.65 -10.45 16.47
C ASP A 165 9.44 -10.35 14.94
N LEU A 166 10.44 -9.89 14.19
CA LEU A 166 10.40 -9.91 12.71
C LEU A 166 10.40 -11.33 12.14
N SER A 167 11.08 -12.27 12.79
CA SER A 167 11.03 -13.69 12.38
C SER A 167 9.66 -14.31 12.65
N ARG A 168 8.98 -13.90 13.73
CA ARG A 168 7.60 -14.29 14.04
C ARG A 168 6.64 -13.72 13.01
N LEU A 169 6.79 -12.44 12.65
CA LEU A 169 6.03 -11.81 11.55
C LEU A 169 6.15 -12.63 10.26
N ARG A 170 7.37 -12.98 9.85
CA ARG A 170 7.61 -13.78 8.65
C ARG A 170 6.86 -15.11 8.68
N ALA A 171 6.78 -15.76 9.84
CA ALA A 171 6.05 -17.02 10.00
C ALA A 171 4.52 -16.84 9.99
N MET A 172 4.03 -15.64 10.35
CA MET A 172 2.61 -15.30 10.38
C MET A 172 2.10 -14.77 9.04
N LEU A 173 2.96 -14.14 8.23
CA LEU A 173 2.62 -13.51 6.95
C LEU A 173 1.82 -14.41 5.99
N PRO A 174 2.07 -15.73 5.85
CA PRO A 174 1.24 -16.61 5.02
C PRO A 174 -0.24 -16.68 5.45
N LYS A 175 -0.56 -16.32 6.69
CA LYS A 175 -1.92 -16.30 7.25
C LYS A 175 -2.64 -14.96 7.07
N ALA A 176 -1.96 -13.94 6.54
CA ALA A 176 -2.61 -12.67 6.24
C ALA A 176 -3.68 -12.89 5.15
N GLU A 177 -4.90 -12.46 5.44
CA GLU A 177 -6.01 -12.48 4.49
C GLU A 177 -5.86 -11.29 3.54
N ILE A 178 -5.56 -11.56 2.27
CA ILE A 178 -5.26 -10.54 1.26
C ILE A 178 -6.25 -10.67 0.12
N THR A 179 -6.87 -9.55 -0.25
CA THR A 179 -7.74 -9.43 -1.42
C THR A 179 -7.29 -8.23 -2.25
N VAL A 180 -7.70 -8.16 -3.53
CA VAL A 180 -7.42 -6.98 -4.36
C VAL A 180 -8.02 -5.69 -3.77
N ALA A 181 -9.14 -5.80 -3.06
CA ALA A 181 -9.76 -4.68 -2.37
C ALA A 181 -8.94 -4.24 -1.15
N SER A 182 -8.51 -5.18 -0.30
CA SER A 182 -7.68 -4.84 0.87
C SER A 182 -6.31 -4.30 0.46
N MET A 183 -5.73 -4.78 -0.65
CA MET A 183 -4.53 -4.18 -1.23
C MET A 183 -4.75 -2.70 -1.57
N ALA A 184 -5.81 -2.39 -2.32
CA ALA A 184 -6.12 -1.02 -2.73
C ALA A 184 -6.40 -0.10 -1.53
N THR A 185 -7.10 -0.60 -0.50
CA THR A 185 -7.30 0.13 0.76
C THR A 185 -5.98 0.37 1.48
N GLY A 186 -5.13 -0.66 1.62
CA GLY A 186 -3.83 -0.53 2.28
C GLY A 186 -2.90 0.46 1.57
N ALA A 187 -2.91 0.50 0.24
CA ALA A 187 -2.13 1.49 -0.51
C ALA A 187 -2.55 2.94 -0.18
N LYS A 188 -3.83 3.17 0.11
CA LYS A 188 -4.33 4.47 0.58
C LYS A 188 -3.88 4.74 2.02
N GLU A 189 -4.02 3.76 2.91
CA GLU A 189 -3.63 3.87 4.33
C GLU A 189 -2.15 4.26 4.46
N LEU A 190 -1.27 3.65 3.67
CA LEU A 190 0.15 4.03 3.56
C LEU A 190 0.37 5.52 3.29
N LEU A 191 -0.42 6.13 2.39
CA LEU A 191 -0.25 7.55 2.06
C LEU A 191 -0.93 8.47 3.08
N ASP A 192 -2.04 8.04 3.67
CA ASP A 192 -2.73 8.78 4.72
C ASP A 192 -1.84 8.92 5.97
N GLU A 193 -1.15 7.85 6.34
CA GLU A 193 -0.25 7.84 7.50
C GLU A 193 0.89 8.85 7.33
N VAL A 194 1.48 8.86 6.13
CA VAL A 194 2.48 9.87 5.76
C VAL A 194 1.90 11.28 5.86
N ALA A 195 0.68 11.49 5.37
CA ALA A 195 0.05 12.80 5.28
C ALA A 195 -0.40 13.38 6.64
N VAL A 196 -0.80 12.53 7.58
CA VAL A 196 -1.35 12.95 8.88
C VAL A 196 -0.27 12.97 9.96
N GLY A 197 0.58 11.93 10.01
CA GLY A 197 1.60 11.76 11.04
C GLY A 197 2.99 12.11 10.51
N LYS A 198 3.58 11.24 9.67
CA LYS A 198 5.02 11.28 9.34
C LYS A 198 5.46 12.62 8.71
N VAL A 199 4.57 13.38 8.06
CA VAL A 199 4.86 14.74 7.54
C VAL A 199 5.16 15.80 8.60
N THR A 200 5.00 15.49 9.88
CA THR A 200 5.46 16.36 10.96
C THR A 200 6.88 16.04 11.42
N GLY A 201 7.44 14.90 10.97
CA GLY A 201 8.72 14.36 11.45
C GLY A 201 8.61 13.70 12.84
N GLU A 202 7.41 13.26 13.22
CA GLU A 202 7.15 12.64 14.52
C GLU A 202 7.58 11.18 14.62
N GLU A 203 7.71 10.49 13.49
CA GLU A 203 8.03 9.07 13.43
C GLU A 203 9.44 8.82 13.96
N GLU A 204 10.40 9.55 13.41
CA GLU A 204 11.81 9.42 13.72
C GLU A 204 12.28 10.56 14.63
N ALA A 205 11.71 10.58 15.84
CA ALA A 205 11.88 11.67 16.81
C ALA A 205 13.34 11.89 17.27
N PHE A 206 14.24 10.93 17.06
CA PHE A 206 15.65 11.04 17.48
C PHE A 206 16.62 11.07 16.30
N SER A 207 16.33 10.31 15.24
CA SER A 207 17.20 10.11 14.08
C SER A 207 16.89 11.08 12.94
N HIS A 208 15.63 11.52 12.86
CA HIS A 208 15.07 12.31 11.77
C HIS A 208 15.27 11.64 10.41
N THR A 209 15.15 10.32 10.33
CA THR A 209 15.26 9.55 9.08
C THR A 209 13.94 9.33 8.36
N ASP A 210 12.89 10.10 8.68
CA ASP A 210 11.50 9.93 8.21
C ASP A 210 11.36 9.81 6.68
N LEU A 211 12.30 10.38 5.91
CA LEU A 211 12.33 10.24 4.45
C LEU A 211 12.57 8.79 3.97
N TRP A 212 13.16 7.93 4.78
CA TRP A 212 13.21 6.49 4.52
C TRP A 212 11.84 5.84 4.65
N ASP A 213 11.06 6.23 5.66
CA ASP A 213 9.73 5.70 5.95
C ASP A 213 8.75 6.18 4.87
N PHE A 214 8.78 7.48 4.54
CA PHE A 214 8.08 8.06 3.38
C PHE A 214 8.33 7.26 2.10
N LYS A 215 9.61 6.95 1.84
CA LYS A 215 9.99 6.18 0.66
C LYS A 215 9.40 4.77 0.72
N GLY A 216 9.43 4.12 1.89
CA GLY A 216 8.83 2.82 2.12
C GLY A 216 7.35 2.83 1.78
N ASN A 217 6.59 3.74 2.39
CA ASN A 217 5.14 3.83 2.20
C ASN A 217 4.78 4.17 0.73
N VAL A 218 5.47 5.12 0.09
CA VAL A 218 5.23 5.46 -1.33
C VAL A 218 5.56 4.31 -2.27
N ASP A 219 6.68 3.60 -2.06
CA ASP A 219 7.04 2.46 -2.90
C ASP A 219 6.10 1.27 -2.69
N GLY A 220 5.62 1.04 -1.46
CA GLY A 220 4.62 0.03 -1.13
C GLY A 220 3.28 0.29 -1.82
N ALA A 221 2.77 1.52 -1.71
CA ALA A 221 1.56 1.95 -2.40
C ALA A 221 1.70 1.86 -3.93
N HIS A 222 2.86 2.23 -4.47
CA HIS A 222 3.15 2.12 -5.89
C HIS A 222 3.19 0.66 -6.37
N GLU A 223 3.74 -0.27 -5.58
CA GLU A 223 3.76 -1.69 -5.95
C GLU A 223 2.35 -2.28 -6.02
N VAL A 224 1.48 -1.94 -5.06
CA VAL A 224 0.05 -2.30 -5.12
C VAL A 224 -0.58 -1.76 -6.40
N TYR A 225 -0.40 -0.47 -6.69
CA TYR A 225 -0.92 0.13 -7.91
C TYR A 225 -0.38 -0.57 -9.15
N ARG A 226 0.92 -0.84 -9.24
CA ARG A 226 1.57 -1.51 -10.36
C ARG A 226 0.93 -2.89 -10.64
N LEU A 227 0.67 -3.66 -9.59
CA LEU A 227 0.04 -4.98 -9.69
C LEU A 227 -1.43 -4.90 -10.13
N LEU A 228 -2.17 -3.89 -9.64
CA LEU A 228 -3.58 -3.68 -9.98
C LEU A 228 -3.78 -2.95 -11.31
N ARG A 229 -2.77 -2.24 -11.82
CA ARG A 229 -2.83 -1.38 -13.00
C ARG A 229 -3.47 -2.03 -14.23
N PRO A 230 -3.20 -3.32 -14.58
CA PRO A 230 -3.88 -3.97 -15.71
C PRO A 230 -5.39 -4.06 -15.56
N MET A 231 -5.91 -4.15 -14.33
CA MET A 231 -7.36 -4.11 -14.05
C MET A 231 -7.87 -2.67 -14.11
N VAL A 232 -7.15 -1.72 -13.50
CA VAL A 232 -7.53 -0.30 -13.47
C VAL A 232 -7.62 0.28 -14.87
N VAL A 233 -6.66 0.02 -15.77
CA VAL A 233 -6.66 0.59 -17.12
C VAL A 233 -7.87 0.18 -17.96
N ARG A 234 -8.43 -1.01 -17.72
CA ARG A 234 -9.63 -1.49 -18.42
C ARG A 234 -10.90 -0.83 -17.90
N ARG A 235 -10.90 -0.33 -16.66
CA ARG A 235 -12.07 0.24 -15.99
C ARG A 235 -12.06 1.77 -15.97
N ASP A 236 -10.90 2.37 -15.76
CA ASP A 236 -10.70 3.83 -15.72
C ASP A 236 -9.29 4.19 -16.23
N ALA A 237 -9.17 4.33 -17.57
CA ALA A 237 -7.94 4.73 -18.22
C ALA A 237 -7.48 6.16 -17.83
N ARG A 238 -8.42 7.03 -17.46
CA ARG A 238 -8.11 8.39 -17.01
C ARG A 238 -7.46 8.35 -15.64
N LEU A 239 -8.04 7.60 -14.70
CA LEU A 239 -7.43 7.38 -13.38
C LEU A 239 -6.04 6.77 -13.51
N THR A 240 -5.87 5.79 -14.41
CA THR A 240 -4.55 5.18 -14.68
C THR A 240 -3.53 6.24 -15.11
N ALA A 241 -3.87 7.11 -16.07
CA ALA A 241 -2.96 8.15 -16.54
C ALA A 241 -2.61 9.16 -15.43
N THR A 242 -3.58 9.52 -14.59
CA THR A 242 -3.34 10.35 -13.40
C THR A 242 -2.39 9.67 -12.43
N LEU A 243 -2.68 8.43 -12.00
CA LEU A 243 -1.84 7.70 -11.05
C LEU A 243 -0.42 7.47 -11.57
N ASP A 244 -0.26 7.16 -12.86
CA ASP A 244 1.07 7.04 -13.49
C ASP A 244 1.89 8.33 -13.36
N THR A 245 1.24 9.48 -13.51
CA THR A 245 1.89 10.80 -13.39
C THR A 245 2.21 11.13 -11.95
N GLU A 246 1.23 11.03 -11.05
CA GLU A 246 1.40 11.40 -9.64
C GLU A 246 2.44 10.54 -8.93
N PHE A 247 2.49 9.22 -9.20
CA PHE A 247 3.54 8.37 -8.64
C PHE A 247 4.93 8.71 -9.19
N ALA A 248 5.04 9.05 -10.48
CA ALA A 248 6.31 9.47 -11.07
C ALA A 248 6.80 10.78 -10.43
N ASP A 249 5.90 11.76 -10.28
CA ASP A 249 6.20 13.06 -9.72
C ASP A 249 6.56 12.97 -8.23
N MET A 250 5.81 12.21 -7.44
CA MET A 250 6.10 12.00 -6.01
C MET A 250 7.46 11.32 -5.79
N ARG A 251 7.76 10.26 -6.55
CA ARG A 251 9.06 9.57 -6.45
C ARG A 251 10.21 10.46 -6.92
N ALA A 252 10.01 11.26 -7.97
CA ALA A 252 10.99 12.24 -8.41
C ALA A 252 11.21 13.35 -7.37
N LEU A 253 10.17 13.77 -6.66
CA LEU A 253 10.27 14.73 -5.57
C LEU A 253 11.10 14.16 -4.40
N LEU A 254 10.77 12.96 -3.91
CA LEU A 254 11.56 12.29 -2.87
C LEU A 254 13.04 12.16 -3.26
N ALA A 255 13.32 11.79 -4.52
CA ALA A 255 14.69 11.62 -5.00
C ALA A 255 15.54 12.91 -4.91
N ARG A 256 14.94 14.11 -4.92
CA ARG A 256 15.67 15.39 -4.74
C ARG A 256 16.28 15.52 -3.35
N HIS A 257 15.78 14.77 -2.37
CA HIS A 257 16.24 14.78 -0.99
C HIS A 257 17.24 13.65 -0.68
N ALA A 258 17.66 12.90 -1.69
CA ALA A 258 18.68 11.87 -1.54
C ALA A 258 20.06 12.49 -1.24
N ARG A 259 20.83 11.85 -0.36
CA ARG A 259 22.22 12.20 0.00
C ARG A 259 23.04 10.92 0.14
N GLY A 260 23.99 10.71 -0.79
CA GLY A 260 24.78 9.49 -0.83
C GLY A 260 23.90 8.26 -1.09
N GLU A 261 23.99 7.25 -0.22
CA GLU A 261 23.16 6.04 -0.29
C GLU A 261 21.82 6.17 0.50
N GLY A 262 21.50 7.36 1.03
CA GLY A 262 20.27 7.60 1.79
C GLY A 262 19.66 8.96 1.55
N PHE A 263 19.10 9.57 2.60
CA PHE A 263 18.40 10.87 2.55
C PHE A 263 19.04 11.89 3.47
N VAL A 264 18.73 13.17 3.24
CA VAL A 264 18.93 14.22 4.26
C VAL A 264 18.07 13.91 5.50
N ALA A 265 18.47 14.44 6.66
CA ALA A 265 17.62 14.37 7.85
C ALA A 265 16.35 15.21 7.63
N TYR A 266 15.22 14.80 8.20
CA TYR A 266 13.97 15.54 8.08
C TYR A 266 14.09 16.98 8.59
N THR A 267 14.85 17.19 9.67
CA THR A 267 15.16 18.51 10.21
C THR A 267 16.06 19.39 9.34
N ASP A 268 16.70 18.82 8.30
CA ASP A 268 17.48 19.59 7.31
C ASP A 268 16.56 20.20 6.22
N LEU A 269 15.29 19.78 6.15
CA LEU A 269 14.34 20.29 5.16
C LEU A 269 13.85 21.71 5.52
N SER A 270 13.73 22.57 4.51
CA SER A 270 13.05 23.85 4.70
C SER A 270 11.54 23.67 4.82
N LYS A 271 10.84 24.68 5.35
CA LYS A 271 9.36 24.66 5.43
C LYS A 271 8.72 24.53 4.04
N GLU A 272 9.34 25.14 3.03
CA GLU A 272 8.91 25.06 1.64
C GLU A 272 9.09 23.64 1.10
N GLN A 273 10.21 22.97 1.42
CA GLN A 273 10.43 21.57 1.01
C GLN A 273 9.46 20.60 1.69
N VAL A 274 9.18 20.78 2.99
CA VAL A 274 8.16 20.00 3.70
C VAL A 274 6.78 20.24 3.07
N LYS A 275 6.46 21.48 2.72
CA LYS A 275 5.22 21.80 2.01
C LYS A 275 5.15 21.15 0.62
N GLU A 276 6.23 21.18 -0.15
CA GLU A 276 6.28 20.53 -1.47
C GLU A 276 6.03 19.01 -1.35
N LEU A 277 6.66 18.34 -0.38
CA LEU A 277 6.43 16.92 -0.10
C LEU A 277 4.97 16.65 0.28
N SER A 278 4.39 17.49 1.15
CA SER A 278 2.98 17.37 1.56
C SER A 278 2.02 17.59 0.38
N ASP A 279 2.25 18.60 -0.45
CA ASP A 279 1.42 18.90 -1.62
C ASP A 279 1.49 17.76 -2.65
N GLY A 280 2.69 17.24 -2.92
CA GLY A 280 2.89 16.09 -3.83
C GLY A 280 2.21 14.81 -3.31
N LEU A 281 2.28 14.58 -2.00
CA LEU A 281 1.61 13.44 -1.37
C LEU A 281 0.09 13.56 -1.48
N ASN A 282 -0.47 14.74 -1.22
CA ASN A 282 -1.91 14.97 -1.37
C ASN A 282 -2.37 14.78 -2.82
N ALA A 283 -1.61 15.29 -3.78
CA ALA A 283 -1.88 15.12 -5.20
C ALA A 283 -1.91 13.64 -5.64
N LEU A 284 -1.10 12.79 -5.01
CA LEU A 284 -1.11 11.34 -5.20
C LEU A 284 -2.22 10.63 -4.41
N ALA A 285 -2.46 11.01 -3.16
CA ALA A 285 -3.40 10.34 -2.27
C ALA A 285 -4.86 10.50 -2.73
N GLU A 286 -5.23 11.67 -3.25
CA GLU A 286 -6.58 11.95 -3.77
C GLU A 286 -7.04 10.97 -4.87
N PRO A 287 -6.30 10.79 -5.99
CA PRO A 287 -6.66 9.80 -7.00
C PRO A 287 -6.49 8.36 -6.48
N LEU A 288 -5.49 8.08 -5.64
CA LEU A 288 -5.29 6.72 -5.11
C LEU A 288 -6.47 6.24 -4.25
N ALA A 289 -7.14 7.14 -3.54
CA ALA A 289 -8.36 6.83 -2.78
C ALA A 289 -9.49 6.25 -3.65
N ARG A 290 -9.47 6.49 -4.98
CA ARG A 290 -10.45 5.92 -5.93
C ARG A 290 -10.12 4.49 -6.36
N LEU A 291 -8.92 3.99 -6.07
CA LEU A 291 -8.43 2.70 -6.54
C LEU A 291 -9.33 1.54 -6.08
N ALA A 292 -9.70 1.52 -4.79
CA ALA A 292 -10.53 0.45 -4.23
C ALA A 292 -11.92 0.38 -4.87
N ALA A 293 -12.52 1.55 -5.14
CA ALA A 293 -13.82 1.63 -5.81
C ALA A 293 -13.75 1.12 -7.26
N VAL A 294 -12.68 1.45 -7.99
CA VAL A 294 -12.49 0.97 -9.37
C VAL A 294 -12.18 -0.54 -9.40
N ILE A 295 -11.48 -1.07 -8.41
CA ILE A 295 -11.14 -2.50 -8.35
C ILE A 295 -12.32 -3.36 -7.88
N SER A 296 -13.28 -2.79 -7.14
CA SER A 296 -14.44 -3.53 -6.63
C SER A 296 -15.69 -3.43 -7.51
N GLY A 297 -15.70 -2.52 -8.50
CA GLY A 297 -16.79 -2.33 -9.46
C GLY A 297 -16.54 -3.01 -10.79
#